data_AF-A0A2N6NRR0-F1
#
_entry.id   AF-A0A2N6NRR0-F1
#
_cell.length_a   1.000
_cell.length_b   1.000
_cell.length_c   1.000
_cell.angle_alpha   90.00
_cell.angle_beta   90.00
_cell.angle_gamma   90.00
#
_symmetry.space_group_name_H-M   'P 1'
#
loop_
_entity.id
_entity.type
_entity.pdbx_description
1 polymer ?
#
loop_
_entity_poly.entity_id
_entity_poly.type
_entity_poly.pdbx_seq_one_letter_code
_entity_poly.pdbx_strand_id
1 'polypeptide(L)'
;MSTIPAGSIQSGNPPILPLDFNANQPPKVRVYPFSNYTFGVKETQPEEDPSVIARLKRLEEHFAEHGMRRTCEGILVCHEHNQPHILMLQIANAFFKLPGDYLRPEDGEIQGFKTRLDERLAPVGRLGEDEKDGEWEIGECLSQWWRPNFETFMYPFVPAHVTRPKECKKIYLIHLPKNKVLSVPKNMKLLAVPLFELYENSGRYGPQLSAIPHILSRYNFEFVDEDGKVVKVTPGDGPKAGDQPPKTKVLVGDDTDMKEENGTN
;
A
#
# COMPACT_ATOMS: atom_id res chain seq x y z
N MET A 1 -29.86 -20.72 -3.29
CA MET A 1 -28.71 -20.35 -2.44
C MET A 1 -29.25 -19.99 -1.07
N SER A 2 -28.73 -20.62 -0.01
CA SER A 2 -29.26 -20.48 1.36
C SER A 2 -28.88 -19.11 1.93
N THR A 3 -29.87 -18.26 2.18
CA THR A 3 -29.71 -16.94 2.81
C THR A 3 -29.65 -17.13 4.32
N ILE A 4 -28.43 -17.13 4.86
CA ILE A 4 -28.19 -17.15 6.31
C ILE A 4 -28.60 -15.76 6.86
N PRO A 5 -29.57 -15.65 7.77
CA PRO A 5 -30.00 -14.38 8.34
C PRO A 5 -28.86 -13.65 9.05
N ALA A 6 -28.81 -12.31 8.96
CA ALA A 6 -27.72 -11.47 9.49
C ALA A 6 -27.40 -11.66 10.99
N GLY A 7 -28.35 -12.21 11.78
CA GLY A 7 -28.15 -12.54 13.20
C GLY A 7 -27.55 -13.93 13.49
N SER A 8 -27.32 -14.75 12.46
CA SER A 8 -26.94 -16.16 12.61
C SER A 8 -25.45 -16.47 12.35
N ILE A 9 -24.62 -15.44 12.20
CA ILE A 9 -23.15 -15.55 12.17
C ILE A 9 -22.56 -15.07 13.50
N GLN A 10 -23.10 -15.56 14.62
CA GLN A 10 -22.46 -15.46 15.93
C GLN A 10 -22.24 -16.88 16.44
N SER A 11 -21.01 -17.24 16.78
CA SER A 11 -20.77 -18.51 17.45
C SER A 11 -21.56 -18.53 18.76
N GLY A 12 -22.33 -19.59 19.00
CA GLY A 12 -23.16 -19.72 20.21
C GLY A 12 -22.37 -19.70 21.53
N ASN A 13 -21.04 -19.81 21.45
CA ASN A 13 -20.12 -19.57 22.55
C ASN A 13 -19.30 -18.30 22.29
N PRO A 14 -19.17 -17.39 23.28
CA PRO A 14 -18.25 -16.27 23.16
C PRO A 14 -16.82 -16.79 23.02
N PRO A 15 -15.98 -16.18 22.17
CA PRO A 15 -14.60 -16.62 22.02
C PRO A 15 -13.84 -16.42 23.34
N ILE A 16 -13.03 -17.41 23.72
CA ILE A 16 -12.08 -17.24 24.82
C ILE A 16 -11.04 -16.24 24.36
N LEU A 17 -11.01 -15.08 25.00
CA LEU A 17 -10.03 -14.03 24.71
C LEU A 17 -8.67 -14.46 25.31
N PRO A 18 -7.60 -14.53 24.50
CA PRO A 18 -6.28 -14.80 25.02
C PRO A 18 -5.79 -13.62 25.88
N LEU A 19 -4.73 -13.87 26.67
CA LEU A 19 -3.98 -12.78 27.32
C LEU A 19 -3.38 -11.85 26.27
N ASP A 20 -3.03 -10.63 26.70
CA ASP A 20 -2.34 -9.67 25.83
C ASP A 20 -1.04 -10.28 25.26
N PHE A 21 -0.88 -10.15 23.94
CA PHE A 21 0.23 -10.73 23.18
C PHE A 21 0.84 -9.71 22.21
N ASN A 22 0.82 -8.43 22.56
CA ASN A 22 1.30 -7.33 21.71
C ASN A 22 2.61 -6.69 22.21
N ALA A 23 3.37 -7.38 23.06
CA ALA A 23 4.63 -6.86 23.58
C ALA A 23 5.64 -6.59 22.44
N ASN A 24 6.18 -5.37 22.39
CA ASN A 24 7.12 -4.89 21.36
C ASN A 24 6.57 -4.90 19.91
N GLN A 25 5.25 -4.93 19.74
CA GLN A 25 4.62 -4.81 18.43
C GLN A 25 4.71 -3.35 17.93
N PRO A 26 4.90 -3.11 16.62
CA PRO A 26 4.76 -1.78 16.04
C PRO A 26 3.40 -1.14 16.37
N PRO A 27 3.32 0.21 16.34
CA PRO A 27 2.04 0.90 16.43
C PRO A 27 1.05 0.40 15.37
N LYS A 28 -0.24 0.45 15.71
CA LYS A 28 -1.28 0.05 14.76
C LYS A 28 -1.25 0.94 13.53
N VAL A 29 -1.47 0.33 12.38
CA VAL A 29 -1.62 1.04 11.11
C VAL A 29 -3.11 1.11 10.79
N ARG A 30 -3.67 2.32 10.85
CA ARG A 30 -5.03 2.56 10.40
C ARG A 30 -5.08 2.54 8.88
N VAL A 31 -6.02 1.77 8.32
CA VAL A 31 -6.22 1.63 6.88
C VAL A 31 -7.65 1.99 6.52
N TYR A 32 -7.81 2.83 5.49
CA TYR A 32 -9.09 3.33 5.01
C TYR A 32 -9.58 2.56 3.77
N PRO A 33 -10.90 2.58 3.50
CA PRO A 33 -11.47 1.91 2.33
C PRO A 33 -10.89 2.44 1.03
N PHE A 34 -10.77 1.58 0.02
CA PHE A 34 -10.35 1.99 -1.32
C PHE A 34 -11.24 3.09 -1.91
N SER A 35 -12.54 3.08 -1.61
CA SER A 35 -13.53 4.09 -2.07
C SER A 35 -13.23 5.51 -1.60
N ASN A 36 -12.44 5.69 -0.53
CA ASN A 36 -12.06 7.01 -0.03
C ASN A 36 -10.99 7.72 -0.89
N TYR A 37 -10.32 7.00 -1.79
CA TYR A 37 -9.26 7.55 -2.62
C TYR A 37 -9.80 7.82 -4.03
N THR A 38 -9.62 9.07 -4.49
CA THR A 38 -10.05 9.48 -5.82
C THR A 38 -8.88 9.44 -6.79
N PHE A 39 -9.09 8.88 -7.98
CA PHE A 39 -8.04 8.71 -8.97
C PHE A 39 -8.21 9.69 -10.13
N GLY A 40 -7.33 10.69 -10.18
CA GLY A 40 -7.18 11.60 -11.30
C GLY A 40 -6.30 11.03 -12.41
N VAL A 41 -6.38 11.63 -13.58
CA VAL A 41 -5.57 11.27 -14.74
C VAL A 41 -4.69 12.46 -15.12
N LYS A 42 -3.37 12.23 -15.23
CA LYS A 42 -2.40 13.24 -15.70
C LYS A 42 -1.77 12.85 -17.03
N GLU A 43 -0.93 13.74 -17.55
CA GLU A 43 -0.23 13.51 -18.81
C GLU A 43 0.61 12.22 -18.79
N THR A 44 0.82 11.67 -19.98
CA THR A 44 1.61 10.47 -20.19
C THR A 44 3.02 10.68 -19.67
N GLN A 45 3.50 9.76 -18.84
CA GLN A 45 4.87 9.79 -18.38
C GLN A 45 5.74 8.96 -19.34
N PRO A 46 6.73 9.55 -20.02
CA PRO A 46 7.61 8.79 -20.91
C PRO A 46 8.42 7.78 -20.09
N GLU A 47 8.73 6.65 -20.70
CA GLU A 47 9.67 5.70 -20.13
C GLU A 47 11.08 6.32 -20.18
N GLU A 48 11.76 6.35 -19.03
CA GLU A 48 13.07 7.01 -18.92
C GLU A 48 14.16 6.31 -19.71
N ASP A 49 14.08 4.98 -19.86
CA ASP A 49 15.08 4.19 -20.55
C ASP A 49 14.42 3.34 -21.64
N PRO A 50 14.91 3.38 -22.89
CA PRO A 50 14.35 2.60 -24.00
C PRO A 50 14.68 1.10 -23.90
N SER A 51 15.62 0.71 -23.04
CA SER A 51 16.02 -0.67 -22.84
C SER A 51 16.66 -0.89 -21.47
N VAL A 52 16.74 -2.16 -21.06
CA VAL A 52 17.46 -2.56 -19.84
C VAL A 52 18.94 -2.15 -19.91
N ILE A 53 19.56 -2.22 -21.09
CA ILE A 53 20.96 -1.84 -21.30
C ILE A 53 21.16 -0.34 -21.06
N ALA A 54 20.27 0.50 -21.59
CA ALA A 54 20.32 1.95 -21.37
C ALA A 54 20.18 2.30 -19.88
N ARG A 55 19.27 1.61 -19.17
CA ARG A 55 19.09 1.77 -17.73
C ARG A 55 20.36 1.45 -16.93
N LEU A 56 21.05 0.36 -17.29
CA LEU A 56 22.27 -0.06 -16.61
C LEU A 56 23.43 0.90 -16.91
N LYS A 57 23.54 1.38 -18.15
CA LYS A 57 24.53 2.40 -18.52
C LYS A 57 24.32 3.70 -17.75
N ARG A 58 23.07 4.17 -17.63
CA ARG A 58 22.73 5.35 -16.83
C ARG A 58 23.05 5.18 -15.34
N LEU A 59 22.92 3.95 -14.82
CA LEU A 59 23.33 3.63 -13.45
C LEU A 59 24.86 3.67 -13.30
N GLU A 60 25.60 3.18 -14.29
CA GLU A 60 27.06 3.24 -14.32
C GLU A 60 27.59 4.67 -14.37
N GLU A 61 27.03 5.51 -15.24
CA GLU A 61 27.36 6.93 -15.37
C GLU A 61 27.08 7.68 -14.05
N HIS A 62 25.88 7.50 -13.47
CA HIS A 62 25.53 8.07 -12.16
C HIS A 62 26.49 7.60 -11.06
N PHE A 63 26.90 6.33 -11.09
CA PHE A 63 27.82 5.79 -10.08
C PHE A 63 29.23 6.38 -10.20
N ALA A 64 29.69 6.63 -11.42
CA ALA A 64 30.98 7.27 -11.64
C ALA A 64 31.01 8.72 -11.13
N GLU A 65 29.90 9.45 -11.27
CA GLU A 65 29.81 10.87 -10.89
C GLU A 65 29.46 11.09 -9.41
N HIS A 66 28.48 10.35 -8.89
CA HIS A 66 27.89 10.61 -7.56
C HIS A 66 28.01 9.44 -6.58
N GLY A 67 28.48 8.28 -7.04
CA GLY A 67 28.54 7.05 -6.23
C GLY A 67 27.20 6.31 -6.16
N MET A 68 26.95 5.63 -5.04
CA MET A 68 25.81 4.72 -4.90
C MET A 68 24.47 5.43 -5.12
N ARG A 69 23.64 4.91 -6.02
CA ARG A 69 22.28 5.40 -6.24
C ARG A 69 21.40 5.12 -5.02
N ARG A 70 20.62 6.12 -4.60
CA ARG A 70 19.65 6.01 -3.50
C ARG A 70 18.25 6.00 -4.09
N THR A 71 17.48 4.94 -3.84
CA THR A 71 16.11 4.78 -4.36
C THR A 71 15.14 4.62 -3.22
N CYS A 72 14.01 5.34 -3.26
CA CYS A 72 12.94 5.23 -2.27
C CYS A 72 11.63 4.83 -2.96
N GLU A 73 10.98 3.80 -2.43
CA GLU A 73 9.66 3.34 -2.87
C GLU A 73 8.68 3.32 -1.69
N GLY A 74 7.42 3.61 -1.97
CA GLY A 74 6.36 3.73 -0.98
C GLY A 74 5.35 2.61 -1.07
N ILE A 75 5.04 2.00 0.07
CA ILE A 75 3.90 1.10 0.23
C ILE A 75 2.74 1.92 0.78
N LEU A 76 1.71 2.09 -0.05
CA LEU A 76 0.46 2.72 0.34
C LEU A 76 -0.56 1.61 0.57
N VAL A 77 -1.11 1.55 1.78
CA VAL A 77 -2.06 0.50 2.18
C VAL A 77 -3.47 1.07 2.25
N CYS A 78 -4.39 0.44 1.54
CA CYS A 78 -5.82 0.64 1.69
C CYS A 78 -6.48 -0.71 2.04
N HIS A 79 -7.80 -0.72 2.18
CA HIS A 79 -8.51 -1.98 2.26
C HIS A 79 -9.75 -2.02 1.38
N GLU A 80 -10.09 -3.22 0.96
CA GLU A 80 -11.36 -3.54 0.34
C GLU A 80 -11.90 -4.77 1.08
N HIS A 81 -13.17 -4.74 1.47
CA HIS A 81 -13.80 -5.80 2.27
C HIS A 81 -13.00 -6.21 3.53
N ASN A 82 -12.37 -5.24 4.21
CA ASN A 82 -11.54 -5.46 5.40
C ASN A 82 -10.35 -6.42 5.14
N GLN A 83 -9.82 -6.38 3.91
CA GLN A 83 -8.58 -7.04 3.52
C GLN A 83 -7.57 -5.99 3.06
N PRO A 84 -6.30 -6.06 3.51
CA PRO A 84 -5.29 -5.09 3.13
C PRO A 84 -4.91 -5.25 1.66
N HIS A 85 -4.89 -4.13 0.95
CA HIS A 85 -4.48 -4.00 -0.45
C HIS A 85 -3.37 -2.97 -0.55
N ILE A 86 -2.46 -3.19 -1.50
CA ILE A 86 -1.33 -2.31 -1.79
C ILE A 86 -1.62 -1.56 -3.09
N LEU A 87 -1.51 -0.24 -3.06
CA LEU A 87 -1.65 0.57 -4.27
C LEU A 87 -0.37 0.47 -5.11
N MET A 88 -0.50 -0.03 -6.34
CA MET A 88 0.62 -0.28 -7.24
C MET A 88 0.35 0.25 -8.64
N LEU A 89 1.40 0.77 -9.29
CA LEU A 89 1.36 1.22 -10.67
C LEU A 89 1.56 0.02 -11.61
N GLN A 90 0.61 -0.20 -12.51
CA GLN A 90 0.67 -1.18 -13.58
C GLN A 90 1.05 -0.49 -14.89
N ILE A 91 2.08 -1.01 -15.55
CA ILE A 91 2.61 -0.56 -16.84
C ILE A 91 2.46 -1.70 -17.86
N ALA A 92 1.91 -1.40 -19.04
CA ALA A 92 1.76 -2.35 -20.14
C ALA A 92 1.13 -3.71 -19.74
N ASN A 93 0.19 -3.69 -18.78
CA ASN A 93 -0.53 -4.84 -18.21
C ASN A 93 0.31 -5.93 -17.52
N ALA A 94 1.63 -5.97 -17.69
CA ALA A 94 2.50 -7.03 -17.16
C ALA A 94 3.49 -6.56 -16.09
N PHE A 95 3.77 -5.25 -16.00
CA PHE A 95 4.77 -4.73 -15.08
C PHE A 95 4.11 -3.98 -13.93
N PHE A 96 4.52 -4.31 -12.71
CA PHE A 96 4.04 -3.67 -11.50
C PHE A 96 5.19 -2.93 -10.81
N LYS A 97 4.91 -1.73 -10.31
CA LYS A 97 5.87 -0.91 -9.56
C LYS A 97 5.19 -0.24 -8.37
N LEU A 98 5.96 -0.05 -7.31
CA LEU A 98 5.57 0.86 -6.23
C LEU A 98 5.83 2.31 -6.67
N PRO A 99 5.04 3.28 -6.19
CA PRO A 99 5.34 4.69 -6.39
C PRO A 99 6.63 5.07 -5.66
N GLY A 100 7.48 5.81 -6.34
CA GLY A 100 8.81 6.16 -5.87
C GLY A 100 9.78 6.29 -7.01
N ASP A 101 11.01 6.68 -6.67
CA ASP A 101 12.09 6.84 -7.65
C ASP A 101 13.46 6.98 -6.96
N TYR A 102 14.53 7.08 -7.76
CA TYR A 102 15.83 7.47 -7.27
C TYR A 102 15.87 8.95 -6.86
N LEU A 103 16.49 9.22 -5.73
CA LEU A 103 16.69 10.57 -5.19
C LEU A 103 17.80 11.28 -5.96
N ARG A 104 17.75 12.61 -6.01
CA ARG A 104 18.88 13.38 -6.52
C ARG A 104 20.07 13.25 -5.56
N PRO A 105 21.32 13.33 -6.04
CA PRO A 105 22.51 13.20 -5.19
C PRO A 105 22.50 14.13 -3.97
N GLU A 106 22.00 15.34 -4.14
CA GLU A 106 21.94 16.41 -3.14
C GLU A 106 20.72 16.33 -2.19
N ASP A 107 19.70 15.55 -2.54
CA ASP A 107 18.44 15.54 -1.78
C ASP A 107 18.57 14.79 -0.44
N GLY A 108 17.90 15.32 0.59
CA GLY A 108 17.64 14.59 1.82
C GLY A 108 16.71 13.41 1.58
N GLU A 109 16.89 12.31 2.33
CA GLU A 109 16.17 11.05 2.10
C GLU A 109 14.63 11.21 2.12
N ILE A 110 14.09 11.76 3.21
CA ILE A 110 12.64 11.91 3.39
C ILE A 110 12.10 13.02 2.49
N GLN A 111 12.75 14.18 2.44
CA GLN A 111 12.26 15.33 1.67
C GLN A 111 12.28 15.04 0.16
N GLY A 112 13.38 14.48 -0.35
CA GLY A 112 13.48 14.07 -1.75
C GLY A 112 12.44 13.00 -2.08
N PHE A 113 12.18 12.07 -1.16
CA PHE A 113 11.16 11.06 -1.38
C PHE A 113 9.73 11.64 -1.42
N LYS A 114 9.38 12.60 -0.56
CA LYS A 114 8.10 13.33 -0.66
C LYS A 114 7.97 13.99 -2.03
N THR A 115 9.01 14.68 -2.51
CA THR A 115 9.04 15.29 -3.84
C THR A 115 8.87 14.27 -4.96
N ARG A 116 9.51 13.09 -4.87
CA ARG A 116 9.31 12.00 -5.85
C ARG A 116 7.89 11.46 -5.83
N LEU A 117 7.26 11.32 -4.65
CA LEU A 117 5.85 10.92 -4.55
C LEU A 117 4.93 11.96 -5.19
N ASP A 118 5.19 13.26 -5.02
CA ASP A 118 4.44 14.31 -5.68
C ASP A 118 4.58 14.25 -7.21
N GLU A 119 5.82 14.15 -7.72
CA GLU A 119 6.06 13.98 -9.16
C GLU A 119 5.31 12.77 -9.75
N ARG A 120 5.15 11.69 -8.96
CA ARG A 120 4.53 10.44 -9.40
C ARG A 120 3.02 10.39 -9.20
N LEU A 121 2.46 10.98 -8.14
CA LEU A 121 1.05 10.82 -7.75
C LEU A 121 0.30 12.11 -7.43
N ALA A 122 0.95 13.29 -7.39
CA ALA A 122 0.24 14.53 -7.08
C ALA A 122 -0.74 14.93 -8.21
N PRO A 123 -1.88 15.55 -7.85
CA PRO A 123 -2.83 16.14 -8.79
C PRO A 123 -2.21 17.18 -9.71
N VAL A 124 -2.71 17.28 -10.95
CA VAL A 124 -2.33 18.35 -11.88
C VAL A 124 -3.28 19.54 -11.75
N GLY A 125 -2.73 20.71 -11.42
CA GLY A 125 -3.49 21.94 -11.20
C GLY A 125 -3.76 22.21 -9.71
N ARG A 126 -3.90 23.50 -9.35
CA ARG A 126 -4.38 23.89 -8.02
C ARG A 126 -5.79 23.31 -7.87
N LEU A 127 -5.91 22.25 -7.07
CA LEU A 127 -7.15 21.98 -6.38
C LEU A 127 -7.50 23.25 -5.59
N GLY A 128 -8.79 23.55 -5.43
CA GLY A 128 -9.25 24.84 -4.89
C GLY A 128 -8.53 25.27 -3.60
N GLU A 129 -8.66 26.55 -3.23
CA GLU A 129 -7.92 27.22 -2.15
C GLU A 129 -7.89 26.49 -0.78
N ASP A 130 -8.70 25.44 -0.59
CA ASP A 130 -8.80 24.60 0.61
C ASP A 130 -8.09 23.22 0.54
N GLU A 131 -7.65 22.74 -0.64
CA GLU A 131 -6.88 21.48 -0.75
C GLU A 131 -5.38 21.77 -0.80
N LYS A 132 -4.77 21.88 0.39
CA LYS A 132 -3.31 21.82 0.50
C LYS A 132 -2.82 20.55 -0.18
N ASP A 133 -1.84 20.67 -1.08
CA ASP A 133 -1.08 19.55 -1.62
C ASP A 133 -0.78 18.57 -0.48
N GLY A 134 -1.47 17.43 -0.48
CA GLY A 134 -1.58 16.64 0.73
C GLY A 134 -0.21 16.16 1.18
N GLU A 135 0.25 16.64 2.33
CA GLU A 135 1.56 16.30 2.88
C GLU A 135 1.69 14.78 3.01
N TRP A 136 2.74 14.21 2.41
CA TRP A 136 3.03 12.79 2.57
C TRP A 136 3.59 12.52 3.97
N GLU A 137 2.92 11.63 4.70
CA GLU A 137 3.43 11.09 5.96
C GLU A 137 4.26 9.83 5.68
N ILE A 138 5.58 10.02 5.60
CA ILE A 138 6.52 8.92 5.41
C ILE A 138 6.73 8.24 6.77
N GLY A 139 6.28 7.00 6.89
CA GLY A 139 6.46 6.15 8.06
C GLY A 139 7.83 5.48 8.08
N GLU A 140 7.90 4.30 8.71
CA GLU A 140 9.18 3.61 8.88
C GLU A 140 9.71 2.95 7.60
N CYS A 141 11.03 2.72 7.59
CA CYS A 141 11.70 1.93 6.57
C CYS A 141 11.42 0.44 6.80
N LEU A 142 10.68 -0.17 5.90
CA LEU A 142 10.19 -1.54 5.97
C LEU A 142 11.22 -2.56 5.50
N SER A 143 11.96 -2.25 4.44
CA SER A 143 13.02 -3.12 3.92
C SER A 143 14.07 -2.35 3.13
N GLN A 144 15.25 -2.94 3.01
CA GLN A 144 16.37 -2.41 2.22
C GLN A 144 16.89 -3.47 1.26
N TRP A 145 17.10 -3.07 0.03
CA TRP A 145 17.54 -3.92 -1.05
C TRP A 145 18.80 -3.33 -1.68
N TRP A 146 19.78 -4.18 -1.90
CA TRP A 146 21.11 -3.79 -2.34
C TRP A 146 21.41 -4.39 -3.70
N ARG A 147 21.83 -3.53 -4.63
CA ARG A 147 22.34 -3.94 -5.94
C ARG A 147 23.87 -3.96 -5.89
N PRO A 148 24.53 -5.12 -5.95
CA PRO A 148 25.99 -5.18 -5.83
C PRO A 148 26.72 -4.74 -7.11
N ASN A 149 26.15 -5.05 -8.29
CA ASN A 149 26.75 -4.84 -9.62
C ASN A 149 25.80 -4.09 -10.56
N PHE A 150 26.26 -3.72 -11.76
CA PHE A 150 25.41 -3.11 -12.80
C PHE A 150 24.56 -4.17 -13.50
N GLU A 151 23.70 -4.83 -12.73
CA GLU A 151 22.83 -5.92 -13.13
C GLU A 151 21.42 -5.69 -12.59
N THR A 152 20.45 -6.53 -12.95
CA THR A 152 19.04 -6.36 -12.55
C THR A 152 18.71 -6.90 -11.17
N PHE A 153 19.51 -7.82 -10.62
CA PHE A 153 19.26 -8.47 -9.33
C PHE A 153 19.57 -7.55 -8.14
N MET A 154 18.78 -7.72 -7.08
CA MET A 154 18.97 -7.05 -5.79
C MET A 154 18.79 -8.07 -4.67
N TYR A 155 19.45 -7.82 -3.54
CA TYR A 155 19.44 -8.72 -2.38
C TYR A 155 18.94 -7.96 -1.15
N PRO A 156 18.19 -8.60 -0.23
CA PRO A 156 17.73 -7.97 1.02
C PRO A 156 18.83 -7.88 2.09
N PHE A 157 20.10 -7.94 1.67
CA PHE A 157 21.32 -7.82 2.46
C PHE A 157 22.46 -7.41 1.54
N VAL A 158 23.58 -6.94 2.09
CA VAL A 158 24.80 -6.69 1.32
C VAL A 158 25.54 -8.03 1.15
N PRO A 159 25.75 -8.56 -0.07
CA PRO A 159 26.45 -9.81 -0.27
C PRO A 159 27.89 -9.79 0.25
N ALA A 160 28.44 -10.96 0.56
CA ALA A 160 29.81 -11.09 1.05
C ALA A 160 30.81 -10.44 0.07
N HIS A 161 31.84 -9.80 0.63
CA HIS A 161 32.91 -9.10 -0.11
C HIS A 161 32.47 -7.88 -0.93
N VAL A 162 31.19 -7.51 -0.92
CA VAL A 162 30.69 -6.29 -1.58
C VAL A 162 30.87 -5.09 -0.63
N THR A 163 31.85 -4.24 -0.91
CA THR A 163 32.09 -3.00 -0.14
C THR A 163 31.47 -1.75 -0.78
N ARG A 164 31.20 -1.81 -2.09
CA ARG A 164 30.70 -0.67 -2.89
C ARG A 164 29.49 -1.08 -3.75
N PRO A 165 28.30 -1.26 -3.14
CA PRO A 165 27.07 -1.51 -3.89
C PRO A 165 26.73 -0.32 -4.81
N LYS A 166 26.05 -0.62 -5.93
CA LYS A 166 25.71 0.37 -6.97
C LYS A 166 24.40 1.10 -6.66
N GLU A 167 23.49 0.44 -5.96
CA GLU A 167 22.20 1.00 -5.57
C GLU A 167 21.77 0.46 -4.20
N CYS A 168 21.24 1.34 -3.36
CA CYS A 168 20.45 1.00 -2.18
C CYS A 168 19.02 1.47 -2.42
N LYS A 169 18.09 0.52 -2.46
CA LYS A 169 16.65 0.79 -2.53
C LYS A 169 16.03 0.56 -1.16
N LYS A 170 15.35 1.58 -0.63
CA LYS A 170 14.58 1.49 0.60
C LYS A 170 13.10 1.54 0.30
N ILE A 171 12.34 0.70 0.99
CA ILE A 171 10.88 0.68 0.91
C ILE A 171 10.32 1.22 2.23
N TYR A 172 9.41 2.19 2.16
CA TYR A 172 8.78 2.82 3.33
C TYR A 172 7.29 2.54 3.39
N LEU A 173 6.75 2.49 4.59
CA LEU A 173 5.31 2.58 4.79
C LEU A 173 4.88 4.05 4.60
N ILE A 174 3.83 4.28 3.83
CA ILE A 174 3.23 5.62 3.68
C ILE A 174 1.88 5.61 4.40
N HIS A 175 1.73 6.49 5.39
CA HIS A 175 0.46 6.64 6.08
C HIS A 175 -0.46 7.49 5.21
N LEU A 176 -1.49 6.85 4.67
CA LEU A 176 -2.51 7.53 3.89
C LEU A 176 -3.51 8.23 4.82
N PRO A 177 -3.88 9.50 4.55
CA PRO A 177 -4.95 10.16 5.27
C PRO A 177 -6.32 9.53 4.89
N LYS A 178 -7.37 9.90 5.62
CA LYS A 178 -8.72 9.39 5.42
C LYS A 178 -9.18 9.45 3.96
N ASN A 179 -8.92 10.59 3.29
CA ASN A 179 -9.22 10.81 1.88
C ASN A 179 -7.99 11.44 1.23
N LYS A 180 -7.69 11.05 -0.02
CA LYS A 180 -6.64 11.68 -0.83
C LYS A 180 -6.97 11.54 -2.31
N VAL A 181 -6.72 12.60 -3.07
CA VAL A 181 -6.74 12.56 -4.54
C VAL A 181 -5.36 12.14 -5.04
N LEU A 182 -5.29 11.11 -5.87
CA LEU A 182 -4.07 10.58 -6.46
C LEU A 182 -4.19 10.65 -7.97
N SER A 183 -3.25 11.31 -8.65
CA SER A 183 -3.28 11.42 -10.12
C SER A 183 -2.21 10.58 -10.80
N VAL A 184 -2.66 9.73 -11.72
CA VAL A 184 -1.84 8.69 -12.35
C VAL A 184 -1.67 9.01 -13.83
N PRO A 185 -0.48 8.80 -14.42
CA PRO A 185 -0.25 9.02 -15.85
C PRO A 185 -1.20 8.18 -16.72
N LYS A 186 -1.68 8.73 -17.86
CA LYS A 186 -2.57 8.04 -18.82
C LYS A 186 -2.06 6.67 -19.30
N ASN A 187 -0.74 6.47 -19.35
CA ASN A 187 -0.11 5.22 -19.77
C ASN A 187 0.08 4.19 -18.65
N MET A 188 -0.35 4.51 -17.43
CA MET A 188 -0.29 3.64 -16.27
C MET A 188 -1.66 3.49 -15.64
N LYS A 189 -1.87 2.40 -14.90
CA LYS A 189 -3.05 2.21 -14.08
C LYS A 189 -2.63 2.05 -12.64
N LEU A 190 -3.35 2.65 -11.70
CA LEU A 190 -3.17 2.39 -10.29
C LEU A 190 -4.16 1.31 -9.87
N LEU A 191 -3.65 0.24 -9.29
CA LEU A 191 -4.42 -0.92 -8.86
C LEU A 191 -4.24 -1.13 -7.36
N ALA A 192 -5.33 -1.54 -6.69
CA ALA A 192 -5.26 -2.10 -5.35
C ALA A 192 -5.03 -3.60 -5.46
N VAL A 193 -3.83 -4.07 -5.13
CA VAL A 193 -3.46 -5.50 -5.21
C VAL A 193 -3.53 -6.11 -3.80
N PRO A 194 -4.34 -7.14 -3.57
CA PRO A 194 -4.45 -7.76 -2.25
C PRO A 194 -3.16 -8.50 -1.86
N LEU A 195 -2.87 -8.56 -0.56
CA LEU A 195 -1.66 -9.25 -0.07
C LEU A 195 -1.57 -10.73 -0.47
N PHE A 196 -2.71 -11.43 -0.58
CA PHE A 196 -2.71 -12.84 -0.97
C PHE A 196 -2.31 -13.06 -2.44
N GLU A 197 -2.49 -12.06 -3.32
CA GLU A 197 -2.06 -12.16 -4.73
C GLU A 197 -0.55 -11.95 -4.87
N LEU A 198 0.05 -11.16 -3.97
CA LEU A 198 1.50 -10.94 -3.90
C LEU A 198 2.25 -12.11 -3.26
N TYR A 199 1.64 -12.77 -2.27
CA TYR A 199 2.27 -13.83 -1.47
C TYR A 199 2.77 -14.97 -2.36
N GLU A 200 4.07 -15.29 -2.25
CA GLU A 200 4.75 -16.34 -3.01
C GLU A 200 4.62 -16.22 -4.55
N ASN A 201 4.31 -15.03 -5.07
CA ASN A 201 4.08 -14.81 -6.50
C ASN A 201 5.22 -14.03 -7.19
N SER A 202 6.45 -14.46 -6.97
CA SER A 202 7.64 -13.79 -7.52
C SER A 202 7.73 -13.90 -9.05
N GLY A 203 7.07 -14.88 -9.66
CA GLY A 203 7.03 -15.03 -11.12
C GLY A 203 6.31 -13.87 -11.82
N ARG A 204 5.26 -13.33 -11.21
CA ARG A 204 4.49 -12.20 -11.75
C ARG A 204 4.95 -10.85 -11.20
N TYR A 205 5.21 -10.76 -9.90
CA TYR A 205 5.49 -9.48 -9.23
C TYR A 205 6.98 -9.25 -8.95
N GLY A 206 7.84 -10.24 -9.17
CA GLY A 206 9.24 -10.18 -8.78
C GLY A 206 9.45 -10.34 -7.27
N PRO A 207 10.70 -10.61 -6.84
CA PRO A 207 11.01 -11.00 -5.46
C PRO A 207 10.75 -9.90 -4.42
N GLN A 208 10.88 -8.63 -4.80
CA GLN A 208 10.71 -7.50 -3.87
C GLN A 208 9.23 -7.32 -3.49
N LEU A 209 8.35 -7.37 -4.49
CA LEU A 209 6.92 -7.16 -4.28
C LEU A 209 6.26 -8.39 -3.66
N SER A 210 6.69 -9.60 -4.04
CA SER A 210 6.19 -10.84 -3.42
C SER A 210 6.60 -11.00 -1.96
N ALA A 211 7.62 -10.26 -1.51
CA ALA A 211 8.05 -10.24 -0.11
C ALA A 211 7.23 -9.30 0.78
N ILE A 212 6.44 -8.38 0.20
CA ILE A 212 5.64 -7.38 0.95
C ILE A 212 4.75 -8.02 2.02
N PRO A 213 4.03 -9.13 1.76
CA PRO A 213 3.21 -9.77 2.79
C PRO A 213 4.03 -10.20 4.02
N HIS A 214 5.25 -10.71 3.84
CA HIS A 214 6.13 -11.05 4.97
C HIS A 214 6.53 -9.81 5.76
N ILE A 215 6.87 -8.73 5.06
CA ILE A 215 7.33 -7.48 5.67
C ILE A 215 6.20 -6.81 6.48
N LEU A 216 4.98 -6.81 5.94
CA LEU A 216 3.82 -6.21 6.59
C LEU A 216 3.20 -7.07 7.69
N SER A 217 3.57 -8.36 7.79
CA SER A 217 3.01 -9.29 8.78
C SER A 217 3.22 -8.88 10.24
N ARG A 218 4.22 -8.01 10.50
CA ARG A 218 4.51 -7.47 11.84
C ARG A 218 3.52 -6.39 12.31
N TYR A 219 2.66 -5.87 11.44
CA TYR A 219 1.74 -4.78 11.79
C TYR A 219 0.35 -5.30 12.15
N ASN A 220 -0.21 -4.65 13.17
CA ASN A 220 -1.63 -4.76 13.45
C ASN A 220 -2.37 -3.69 12.64
N PHE A 221 -3.29 -4.12 11.77
CA PHE A 221 -4.10 -3.22 10.96
C PHE A 221 -5.41 -2.91 11.68
N GLU A 222 -5.78 -1.62 11.70
CA GLU A 222 -7.08 -1.13 12.12
C GLU A 222 -7.87 -0.71 10.88
N PHE A 223 -8.82 -1.53 10.48
CA PHE A 223 -9.69 -1.29 9.32
C PHE A 223 -10.85 -0.40 9.77
N VAL A 224 -11.00 0.73 9.08
CA VAL A 224 -12.12 1.66 9.32
C VAL A 224 -13.05 1.75 8.12
N ASP A 225 -14.31 2.10 8.34
CA ASP A 225 -15.26 2.43 7.27
C ASP A 225 -15.06 3.86 6.72
N GLU A 226 -15.93 4.25 5.80
CA GLU A 226 -15.92 5.58 5.15
C GLU A 226 -16.12 6.72 6.16
N ASP A 227 -16.77 6.46 7.29
CA ASP A 227 -16.97 7.44 8.36
C ASP A 227 -15.77 7.49 9.32
N GLY A 228 -14.85 6.53 9.24
CA GLY A 228 -13.67 6.43 10.09
C GLY A 228 -13.90 5.59 11.35
N LYS A 229 -15.01 4.83 11.41
CA LYS A 229 -15.32 3.93 12.51
C LYS A 229 -14.64 2.58 12.29
N VAL A 230 -14.06 2.03 13.35
CA VAL A 230 -13.37 0.73 13.31
C VAL A 230 -14.37 -0.40 13.02
N VAL A 231 -14.12 -1.13 11.94
CA VAL A 231 -14.93 -2.28 11.50
C VAL A 231 -14.24 -3.62 11.73
N LYS A 232 -12.90 -3.64 11.71
CA LYS A 232 -12.09 -4.84 11.96
C LYS A 232 -10.72 -4.43 12.49
N VAL A 233 -10.14 -5.27 13.33
CA VAL A 233 -8.75 -5.16 13.78
C VAL A 233 -8.07 -6.50 13.58
N THR A 234 -6.77 -6.50 13.26
CA THR A 234 -5.98 -7.75 13.23
C THR A 234 -6.12 -8.50 14.57
N PRO A 235 -6.39 -9.83 14.55
CA PRO A 235 -6.44 -10.63 15.76
C PRO A 235 -5.13 -10.53 16.56
N GLY A 236 -5.23 -10.34 17.88
CA GLY A 236 -4.07 -10.14 18.75
C GLY A 236 -4.27 -8.95 19.68
N ASP A 237 -4.93 -7.89 19.19
CA ASP A 237 -5.41 -6.76 19.99
C ASP A 237 -6.94 -6.71 19.97
N GLY A 238 -7.54 -7.88 20.25
CA GLY A 238 -8.98 -8.01 20.40
C GLY A 238 -9.50 -7.14 21.55
N PRO A 239 -10.82 -6.88 21.60
CA PRO A 239 -11.43 -6.14 22.70
C PRO A 239 -10.94 -6.69 24.05
N LYS A 240 -10.43 -5.81 24.92
CA LYS A 240 -10.03 -6.20 26.27
C LYS A 240 -11.29 -6.61 27.04
N ALA A 241 -11.13 -7.32 28.15
CA ALA A 241 -12.27 -7.67 29.01
C ALA A 241 -13.04 -6.39 29.41
N GLY A 242 -14.22 -6.17 28.81
CA GLY A 242 -15.06 -4.98 28.99
C GLY A 242 -15.32 -4.16 27.71
N ASP A 243 -14.55 -4.36 26.63
CA ASP A 243 -14.75 -3.65 25.36
C ASP A 243 -15.82 -4.33 24.49
N GLN A 244 -16.69 -3.55 23.84
CA GLN A 244 -17.60 -4.09 22.83
C GLN A 244 -16.79 -4.50 21.58
N PRO A 245 -16.89 -5.76 21.12
CA PRO A 245 -16.22 -6.17 19.89
C PRO A 245 -16.68 -5.32 18.70
N PRO A 246 -15.78 -5.01 17.74
CA PRO A 246 -16.17 -4.33 16.52
C PRO A 246 -17.24 -5.16 15.80
N LYS A 247 -18.35 -4.51 15.43
CA LYS A 247 -19.46 -5.16 14.73
C LYS A 247 -19.10 -5.29 13.25
N THR A 248 -18.94 -6.52 12.77
CA THR A 248 -18.82 -6.80 11.33
C THR A 248 -20.10 -6.37 10.62
N LYS A 249 -20.01 -5.41 9.69
CA LYS A 249 -21.13 -5.03 8.81
C LYS A 249 -21.25 -6.09 7.70
N VAL A 250 -22.34 -6.86 7.70
CA VAL A 250 -22.64 -7.84 6.64
C VAL A 250 -23.31 -7.09 5.48
N LEU A 251 -22.70 -7.10 4.30
CA LEU A 251 -23.19 -6.40 3.09
C LEU A 251 -24.02 -7.32 2.19
N VAL A 252 -25.17 -7.82 2.67
CA VAL A 252 -26.14 -8.52 1.81
C VAL A 252 -27.56 -8.03 2.09
N GLY A 253 -28.13 -7.32 1.11
CA GLY A 253 -29.58 -7.16 0.90
C GLY A 253 -30.19 -5.84 1.36
N ASP A 254 -30.14 -4.81 0.51
CA ASP A 254 -31.07 -3.69 0.56
C ASP A 254 -31.69 -3.55 -0.84
N ASP A 255 -32.74 -4.35 -1.07
CA ASP A 255 -33.71 -4.18 -2.16
C ASP A 255 -34.82 -5.23 -1.95
N THR A 256 -35.79 -4.92 -1.08
CA THR A 256 -37.17 -5.44 -1.16
C THR A 256 -38.06 -4.72 -0.15
N ASP A 257 -38.44 -3.48 -0.47
CA ASP A 257 -39.65 -2.88 0.10
C ASP A 257 -40.87 -3.56 -0.54
N MET A 258 -41.44 -4.56 0.15
CA MET A 258 -42.78 -5.06 -0.15
C MET A 258 -43.81 -4.14 0.50
N LYS A 259 -44.57 -3.40 -0.33
CA LYS A 259 -45.88 -2.87 0.06
C LYS A 259 -46.92 -3.99 -0.12
N GLU A 260 -47.38 -4.57 0.98
CA GLU A 260 -48.65 -5.32 1.02
C GLU A 260 -49.78 -4.32 1.28
N GLU A 261 -50.59 -4.03 0.26
CA GLU A 261 -51.90 -3.40 0.44
C GLU A 261 -52.90 -4.48 0.92
N ASN A 262 -53.38 -4.30 2.15
CA ASN A 262 -54.52 -5.03 2.68
C ASN A 262 -55.82 -4.56 1.99
N GLY A 263 -56.56 -5.49 1.41
CA GLY A 263 -57.91 -5.25 0.89
C GLY A 263 -58.78 -6.50 0.92
N THR A 264 -59.44 -6.75 2.04
CA THR A 264 -60.63 -7.62 2.13
C THR A 264 -61.91 -6.79 2.00
N ASN A 265 -62.58 -6.90 0.86
CA ASN A 265 -64.00 -7.25 0.69
C ASN A 265 -64.40 -7.19 -0.79
#